data_AF-A0A2S6T4T1-F1
#
_entry.id   AF-A0A2S6T4T1-F1
#
_cell.length_a   1.000
_cell.length_b   1.000
_cell.length_c   1.000
_cell.angle_alpha   90.00
_cell.angle_beta   90.00
_cell.angle_gamma   90.00
#
_symmetry.space_group_name_H-M   'P 1'
#
loop_
_entity.id
_entity.type
_entity.pdbx_description
1 polymer ?
#
loop_
_entity_poly.entity_id
_entity_poly.type
_entity_poly.pdbx_seq_one_letter_code
_entity_poly.pdbx_strand_id
1 'polypeptide(L)'
;MINISQVLIENEYLVNKLTDNYINKSLPHSLIIHGVKGIGKLTFTFFLIKNIYSEIISNNKDHHINLMYNNTHPNIKYLQKEFDDKNNKFKNYITIDQVRSLDNFIYQSSFDNLPKFVIIDSADDLNLNAANALLKILEEPKYNTYFILITNQISSLLATLRSRCLKFNFEKPSFEGFNKILLFHNDKLKSEEISFLFDLSNGSPGLALELFSEDIKDIYSTLLEILSKKDSLSTKVINLSTCVSSYSNDQFKIYISIIKFILITIL
;
A
#
# COMPACT_ATOMS: atom_id res chain seq x y z
N MET A 1 -13.03 14.49 8.84
CA MET A 1 -11.64 14.49 8.33
C MET A 1 -10.93 13.33 9.03
N ILE A 2 -10.35 12.38 8.31
CA ILE A 2 -9.64 11.24 8.91
C ILE A 2 -8.39 11.78 9.61
N ASN A 3 -8.25 11.53 10.92
CA ASN A 3 -7.07 11.97 11.68
C ASN A 3 -5.89 11.04 11.39
N ILE A 4 -4.71 11.60 11.15
CA ILE A 4 -3.46 10.85 10.91
C ILE A 4 -3.22 9.85 12.04
N SER A 5 -3.48 10.26 13.28
CA SER A 5 -3.27 9.44 14.47
C SER A 5 -4.22 8.27 14.63
N GLN A 6 -5.26 8.20 13.80
CA GLN A 6 -6.20 7.08 13.80
C GLN A 6 -5.83 6.01 12.77
N VAL A 7 -4.99 6.34 11.78
CA VAL A 7 -4.73 5.47 10.62
C VAL A 7 -3.24 5.15 10.43
N LEU A 8 -2.33 5.99 10.93
CA LEU A 8 -0.88 5.81 10.84
C LEU A 8 -0.24 5.75 12.22
N ILE A 9 -0.83 4.94 13.09
CA ILE A 9 -0.37 4.76 14.47
C ILE A 9 1.10 4.32 14.48
N GLU A 10 1.87 4.91 15.39
CA GLU A 10 3.32 4.75 15.56
C GLU A 10 4.19 5.33 14.44
N ASN A 11 3.62 5.76 13.32
CA ASN A 11 4.35 6.32 12.18
C ASN A 11 4.12 7.83 11.96
N GLU A 12 3.37 8.48 12.84
CA GLU A 12 3.02 9.91 12.74
C GLU A 12 4.25 10.82 12.77
N TYR A 13 5.23 10.49 13.64
CA TYR A 13 6.45 11.29 13.81
C TYR A 13 7.24 11.44 12.50
N LEU A 14 7.12 10.45 11.60
CA LEU A 14 7.80 10.43 10.31
C LEU A 14 7.19 11.42 9.33
N VAL A 15 5.86 11.58 9.35
CA VAL A 15 5.15 12.56 8.54
C VAL A 15 5.65 13.95 8.91
N ASN A 16 5.71 14.25 10.21
CA ASN A 16 6.20 15.55 10.71
C ASN A 16 7.67 15.75 10.34
N LYS A 17 8.54 14.77 10.61
CA LYS A 17 9.97 14.85 10.27
C LYS A 17 10.23 15.09 8.78
N LEU A 18 9.52 14.40 7.89
CA LEU A 18 9.69 14.60 6.45
C LEU A 18 9.09 15.92 5.97
N THR A 19 8.01 16.39 6.60
CA THR A 19 7.44 17.72 6.35
C THR A 19 8.45 18.81 6.77
N ASP A 20 9.07 18.68 7.94
CA ASP A 20 10.13 19.60 8.40
C ASP A 20 11.33 19.61 7.47
N ASN A 21 11.75 18.44 6.97
CA ASN A 21 12.81 18.35 5.97
C ASN A 21 12.43 19.09 4.68
N TYR A 22 11.17 19.05 4.26
CA TYR A 22 10.71 19.81 3.10
C TYR A 22 10.82 21.31 3.35
N ILE A 23 10.30 21.80 4.49
CA ILE A 23 10.34 23.21 4.88
C ILE A 23 11.79 23.73 4.92
N ASN A 24 12.69 22.91 5.47
CA ASN A 24 14.12 23.22 5.57
C ASN A 24 14.92 22.99 4.27
N LYS A 25 14.25 22.66 3.16
CA LYS A 25 14.87 22.37 1.85
C LYS A 25 15.91 21.24 1.87
N SER A 26 15.76 20.30 2.81
CA SER A 26 16.64 19.13 2.97
C SER A 26 15.98 17.81 2.57
N LEU A 27 14.69 17.83 2.21
CA LEU A 27 13.99 16.64 1.73
C LEU A 27 14.58 16.17 0.39
N PRO A 28 15.03 14.91 0.27
CA PRO A 28 15.49 14.37 -1.00
C PRO A 28 14.38 14.33 -2.04
N HIS A 29 14.73 14.60 -3.29
CA HIS A 29 13.79 14.54 -4.42
C HIS A 29 13.25 13.14 -4.70
N SER A 30 13.87 12.09 -4.17
CA SER A 30 13.50 10.70 -4.43
C SER A 30 13.49 9.89 -3.14
N LEU A 31 12.31 9.37 -2.80
CA LEU A 31 12.05 8.58 -1.61
C LEU A 31 11.59 7.18 -2.03
N ILE A 32 12.09 6.15 -1.36
CA ILE A 32 11.55 4.79 -1.40
C ILE A 32 10.92 4.51 -0.05
N ILE A 33 9.62 4.24 -0.03
CA ILE A 33 8.89 3.75 1.15
C ILE A 33 8.69 2.25 0.95
N HIS A 34 9.35 1.46 1.78
CA HIS A 34 9.31 0.00 1.68
C HIS A 34 8.79 -0.65 2.95
N GLY A 35 8.19 -1.83 2.83
CA GLY A 35 7.63 -2.59 3.96
C GLY A 35 6.57 -3.56 3.46
N VAL A 36 6.02 -4.42 4.30
CA VAL A 36 5.04 -5.43 3.84
C VAL A 36 3.78 -4.79 3.22
N LYS A 37 3.05 -5.54 2.39
CA LYS A 37 1.79 -5.07 1.79
C LYS A 37 0.73 -4.84 2.88
N GLY A 38 -0.02 -3.75 2.78
CA GLY A 38 -1.21 -3.48 3.62
C GLY A 38 -0.95 -2.68 4.91
N ILE A 39 0.29 -2.26 5.19
CA ILE A 39 0.61 -1.46 6.40
C ILE A 39 0.33 0.04 6.28
N GLY A 40 -0.24 0.52 5.16
CA GLY A 40 -0.60 1.94 5.01
C GLY A 40 0.47 2.84 4.39
N LYS A 41 1.44 2.29 3.64
CA LYS A 41 2.49 3.09 2.95
C LYS A 41 1.93 4.17 2.01
N LEU A 42 0.87 3.84 1.26
CA LEU A 42 0.21 4.80 0.38
C LEU A 42 -0.55 5.85 1.18
N THR A 43 -1.25 5.43 2.24
CA THR A 43 -1.91 6.33 3.18
C THR A 43 -0.94 7.33 3.79
N PHE A 44 0.22 6.87 4.24
CA PHE A 44 1.33 7.71 4.70
C PHE A 44 1.77 8.72 3.64
N THR A 45 1.93 8.29 2.39
CA THR A 45 2.32 9.17 1.29
C THR A 45 1.31 10.30 1.08
N PHE A 46 0.02 9.99 1.08
CA PHE A 46 -1.03 11.01 0.96
C PHE A 46 -1.01 12.00 2.11
N PHE A 47 -0.82 11.52 3.35
CA PHE A 47 -0.75 12.40 4.51
C PHE A 47 0.50 13.29 4.51
N LEU A 48 1.65 12.77 4.07
CA LEU A 48 2.86 13.57 3.88
C LEU A 48 2.62 14.70 2.88
N ILE A 49 2.06 14.40 1.71
CA ILE A 49 1.80 15.41 0.67
C ILE A 49 0.78 16.44 1.18
N LYS A 50 -0.28 15.97 1.84
CA LYS A 50 -1.30 16.83 2.44
C LYS A 50 -0.70 17.80 3.47
N ASN A 51 0.19 17.32 4.34
CA ASN A 51 0.85 18.16 5.33
C ASN A 51 1.75 19.20 4.64
N ILE A 52 2.58 18.78 3.68
CA ILE A 52 3.43 19.70 2.91
C ILE A 52 2.58 20.79 2.22
N TYR A 53 1.48 20.44 1.57
CA TYR A 53 0.59 21.43 0.95
C TYR A 53 -0.06 22.36 1.98
N SER A 54 -0.44 21.83 3.14
CA SER A 54 -1.09 22.60 4.21
C SER A 54 -0.17 23.63 4.89
N GLU A 55 1.15 23.40 4.85
CA GLU A 55 2.18 24.34 5.32
C GLU A 55 2.42 25.50 4.32
N ILE A 56 2.28 25.22 3.02
CA ILE A 56 2.52 26.24 1.97
C ILE A 56 1.29 27.10 1.74
N ILE A 57 0.13 26.47 1.70
CA ILE A 57 -1.13 27.12 1.33
C ILE A 57 -1.92 27.46 2.57
N SER A 58 -2.35 28.71 2.71
CA SER A 58 -3.28 29.13 3.77
C SER A 58 -4.75 29.09 3.32
N ASN A 59 -5.04 29.35 2.04
CA ASN A 59 -6.39 29.48 1.46
C ASN A 59 -6.69 28.33 0.49
N ASN A 60 -7.94 27.90 0.31
CA ASN A 60 -8.31 26.79 -0.60
C ASN A 60 -7.73 25.41 -0.24
N LYS A 61 -7.30 25.18 1.02
CA LYS A 61 -6.82 23.87 1.49
C LYS A 61 -7.79 22.73 1.14
N ASP A 62 -9.08 22.96 1.37
CA ASP A 62 -10.12 21.96 1.11
C ASP A 62 -10.25 21.61 -0.37
N HIS A 63 -10.00 22.57 -1.27
CA HIS A 63 -10.01 22.32 -2.72
C HIS A 63 -8.88 21.39 -3.14
N HIS A 64 -7.64 21.67 -2.71
CA HIS A 64 -6.50 20.79 -2.98
C HIS A 64 -6.71 19.41 -2.38
N ILE A 65 -7.16 19.33 -1.14
CA ILE A 65 -7.44 18.06 -0.45
C ILE A 65 -8.51 17.25 -1.21
N ASN A 66 -9.58 17.90 -1.69
CA ASN A 66 -10.61 17.24 -2.48
C ASN A 66 -10.06 16.70 -3.81
N LEU A 67 -9.27 17.51 -4.53
CA LEU A 67 -8.58 17.08 -5.75
C LEU A 67 -7.63 15.89 -5.51
N MET A 68 -6.94 15.86 -4.36
CA MET A 68 -6.08 14.74 -3.98
C MET A 68 -6.89 13.45 -3.76
N TYR A 69 -7.98 13.52 -3.00
CA TYR A 69 -8.83 12.35 -2.73
C TYR A 69 -9.51 11.80 -3.98
N ASN A 70 -9.80 12.65 -4.96
CA ASN A 70 -10.34 12.24 -6.26
C ASN A 70 -9.26 11.83 -7.27
N ASN A 71 -7.98 11.85 -6.90
CA ASN A 71 -6.83 11.57 -7.78
C ASN A 71 -6.79 12.45 -9.04
N THR A 72 -7.20 13.72 -8.92
CA THR A 72 -7.26 14.72 -10.01
C THR A 72 -6.40 15.95 -9.75
N HIS A 73 -5.51 15.91 -8.75
CA HIS A 73 -4.69 17.06 -8.39
C HIS A 73 -3.65 17.39 -9.49
N PRO A 74 -3.62 18.62 -10.04
CA PRO A 74 -2.74 18.99 -11.15
C PRO A 74 -1.24 18.81 -10.89
N ASN A 75 -0.84 18.84 -9.61
CA ASN A 75 0.55 18.65 -9.19
C ASN A 75 0.84 17.26 -8.61
N ILE A 76 -0.08 16.30 -8.73
CA ILE A 76 0.18 14.91 -8.31
C ILE A 76 -0.05 13.99 -9.49
N LYS A 77 0.95 13.16 -9.78
CA LYS A 77 0.84 12.09 -10.74
C LYS A 77 0.94 10.75 -10.04
N TYR A 78 -0.12 9.96 -10.11
CA TYR A 78 -0.19 8.63 -9.53
C TYR A 78 -0.01 7.57 -10.63
N LEU A 79 1.02 6.73 -10.49
CA LEU A 79 1.28 5.59 -11.38
C LEU A 79 1.02 4.27 -10.64
N GLN A 80 0.24 3.43 -11.30
CA GLN A 80 -0.04 2.05 -10.92
C GLN A 80 -0.20 1.21 -12.20
N LYS A 81 -0.37 -0.10 -12.07
CA LYS A 81 -0.72 -0.95 -13.22
C LYS A 81 -2.03 -0.47 -13.84
N GLU A 82 -2.02 -0.28 -15.16
CA GLU A 82 -3.24 0.07 -15.89
C GLU A 82 -4.21 -1.11 -15.93
N PHE A 83 -5.50 -0.79 -15.85
CA PHE A 83 -6.55 -1.75 -16.10
C PHE A 83 -6.71 -1.95 -17.62
N ASP A 84 -6.77 -3.20 -18.07
CA ASP A 84 -7.01 -3.55 -19.47
C ASP A 84 -8.48 -3.95 -19.64
N ASP A 85 -9.27 -3.00 -20.14
CA ASP A 85 -10.71 -3.17 -20.37
C ASP A 85 -11.03 -4.36 -21.28
N LYS A 86 -10.14 -4.72 -22.21
CA LYS A 86 -10.37 -5.82 -23.16
C LYS A 86 -10.31 -7.19 -22.50
N ASN A 87 -9.41 -7.33 -21.52
CA ASN A 87 -9.16 -8.58 -20.82
C ASN A 87 -9.75 -8.61 -19.40
N ASN A 88 -10.46 -7.54 -19.00
CA ASN A 88 -11.06 -7.34 -17.69
C ASN A 88 -10.08 -7.64 -16.53
N LYS A 89 -8.81 -7.21 -16.68
CA LYS A 89 -7.74 -7.46 -15.71
C LYS A 89 -6.72 -6.34 -15.73
N PHE A 90 -6.00 -6.16 -14.62
CA PHE A 90 -4.82 -5.29 -14.60
C PHE A 90 -3.70 -5.87 -15.48
N LYS A 91 -2.97 -4.98 -16.16
CA LYS A 91 -1.70 -5.34 -16.81
C LYS A 91 -0.74 -5.90 -15.75
N ASN A 92 0.21 -6.72 -16.19
CA ASN A 92 1.16 -7.36 -15.27
C ASN A 92 2.19 -6.39 -14.68
N TYR A 93 2.54 -5.34 -15.42
CA TYR A 93 3.63 -4.42 -15.08
C TYR A 93 3.25 -2.97 -15.38
N ILE A 94 3.88 -2.05 -14.66
CA ILE A 94 3.95 -0.64 -15.04
C ILE A 94 4.88 -0.54 -16.24
N THR A 95 4.34 0.00 -17.34
CA THR A 95 5.00 0.04 -18.64
C THR A 95 5.97 1.22 -18.76
N ILE A 96 6.90 1.13 -19.71
CA ILE A 96 7.81 2.24 -20.01
C ILE A 96 7.05 3.49 -20.50
N ASP A 97 5.96 3.32 -21.24
CA ASP A 97 5.17 4.44 -21.77
C ASP A 97 4.48 5.22 -20.66
N GLN A 98 4.00 4.53 -19.62
CA GLN A 98 3.50 5.18 -18.40
C GLN A 98 4.59 6.04 -17.74
N VAL A 99 5.82 5.52 -17.62
CA VAL A 99 6.94 6.29 -17.05
C VAL A 99 7.31 7.47 -17.94
N ARG A 100 7.35 7.32 -19.27
CA ARG A 100 7.62 8.42 -20.21
C ARG A 100 6.55 9.50 -20.18
N SER A 101 5.30 9.15 -19.88
CA SER A 101 4.23 10.15 -19.71
C SER A 101 4.49 11.14 -18.57
N LEU A 102 5.39 10.80 -17.64
CA LEU A 102 5.82 11.69 -16.57
C LEU A 102 6.60 12.90 -17.09
N ASP A 103 7.33 12.79 -18.20
CA ASP A 103 8.16 13.88 -18.71
C ASP A 103 7.31 15.15 -18.89
N ASN A 104 6.19 15.05 -19.62
CA ASN A 104 5.30 16.19 -19.86
C ASN A 104 4.81 16.83 -18.55
N PHE A 105 4.44 16.01 -17.56
CA PHE A 105 4.00 16.49 -16.25
C PHE A 105 5.13 17.21 -15.49
N ILE A 106 6.35 16.67 -15.55
CA ILE A 106 7.52 17.22 -14.86
C ILE A 106 7.97 18.53 -15.53
N TYR A 107 7.78 18.70 -16.85
CA TYR A 107 8.12 19.93 -17.58
C TYR A 107 7.08 21.05 -17.45
N GLN A 108 5.82 20.73 -17.16
CA GLN A 108 4.77 21.75 -16.99
C GLN A 108 4.99 22.60 -15.72
N SER A 109 4.54 23.86 -15.74
CA SER A 109 4.53 24.71 -14.54
C SER A 109 3.62 24.11 -13.46
N SER A 110 3.99 24.26 -12.18
CA SER A 110 3.13 23.82 -11.09
C SER A 110 1.92 24.73 -10.90
N PHE A 111 0.81 24.13 -10.51
CA PHE A 111 -0.40 24.82 -10.08
C PHE A 111 -0.20 25.42 -8.68
N ASP A 112 -0.63 26.67 -8.46
CA ASP A 112 -0.53 27.40 -7.18
C ASP A 112 0.87 27.39 -6.52
N ASN A 113 1.94 27.36 -7.33
CA ASN A 113 3.33 27.29 -6.87
C ASN A 113 3.65 26.14 -5.89
N LEU A 114 2.78 25.14 -5.80
CA LEU A 114 2.98 23.97 -4.96
C LEU A 114 4.03 23.02 -5.56
N PRO A 115 4.69 22.19 -4.73
CA PRO A 115 5.53 21.10 -5.22
C PRO A 115 4.73 20.08 -6.01
N LYS A 116 5.40 19.47 -7.00
CA LYS A 116 4.87 18.33 -7.76
C LYS A 116 5.31 17.03 -7.11
N PHE A 117 4.39 16.08 -7.02
CA PHE A 117 4.65 14.74 -6.51
C PHE A 117 4.33 13.69 -7.57
N VAL A 118 5.28 12.79 -7.80
CA VAL A 118 5.06 11.56 -8.58
C VAL A 118 5.04 10.40 -7.60
N ILE A 119 3.89 9.76 -7.47
CA ILE A 119 3.70 8.58 -6.63
C ILE A 119 3.69 7.36 -7.54
N ILE A 120 4.58 6.41 -7.28
CA ILE A 120 4.63 5.12 -7.97
C ILE A 120 4.23 4.07 -6.94
N ASP A 121 2.97 3.65 -6.98
CA ASP A 121 2.48 2.59 -6.08
C ASP A 121 2.80 1.21 -6.66
N SER A 122 3.32 0.34 -5.81
CA SER A 122 3.89 -0.96 -6.19
C SER A 122 4.99 -0.84 -7.25
N ALA A 123 6.06 -0.12 -6.93
CA ALA A 123 7.28 -0.02 -7.75
C ALA A 123 7.92 -1.38 -8.06
N ASP A 124 7.55 -2.44 -7.31
CA ASP A 124 7.86 -3.84 -7.62
C ASP A 124 7.34 -4.26 -9.01
N ASP A 125 6.27 -3.63 -9.48
CA ASP A 125 5.61 -3.92 -10.75
C ASP A 125 6.27 -3.18 -11.94
N LEU A 126 7.34 -2.39 -11.72
CA LEU A 126 8.10 -1.80 -12.82
C LEU A 126 8.83 -2.89 -13.59
N ASN A 127 8.57 -3.00 -14.89
CA ASN A 127 9.45 -3.81 -15.73
C ASN A 127 10.83 -3.16 -15.88
N LEU A 128 11.82 -3.93 -16.35
CA LEU A 128 13.21 -3.46 -16.50
C LEU A 128 13.32 -2.18 -17.34
N ASN A 129 12.54 -2.08 -18.41
CA ASN A 129 12.53 -0.92 -19.30
C ASN A 129 11.96 0.33 -18.61
N ALA A 130 10.89 0.18 -17.85
CA ALA A 130 10.25 1.23 -17.06
C ALA A 130 11.17 1.71 -15.93
N ALA A 131 11.81 0.79 -15.21
CA ALA A 131 12.76 1.12 -14.15
C ALA A 131 13.99 1.89 -14.69
N ASN A 132 14.53 1.49 -15.84
CA ASN A 132 15.63 2.21 -16.50
C ASN A 132 15.22 3.58 -17.04
N ALA A 133 14.00 3.72 -17.55
CA ALA A 133 13.47 5.03 -17.95
C ALA A 133 13.32 5.95 -16.73
N LEU A 134 12.81 5.43 -15.62
CA LEU A 134 12.68 6.17 -14.37
C LEU A 134 14.04 6.62 -13.82
N LEU A 135 15.09 5.79 -13.92
CA LEU A 135 16.44 6.17 -13.52
C LEU A 135 16.92 7.44 -14.22
N LYS A 136 16.66 7.59 -15.53
CA LYS A 136 17.04 8.80 -16.28
C LYS A 136 16.31 10.04 -15.76
N ILE A 137 15.04 9.89 -15.42
CA ILE A 137 14.23 10.98 -14.85
C ILE A 137 14.75 11.37 -13.46
N LEU A 138 15.15 10.38 -12.64
CA LEU A 138 15.68 10.60 -11.30
C LEU A 138 17.11 11.20 -11.27
N GLU A 139 17.87 11.12 -12.36
CA GLU A 139 19.21 11.73 -12.46
C GLU A 139 19.17 13.24 -12.66
N GLU A 140 18.12 13.76 -13.30
CA GLU A 140 17.93 15.19 -13.53
C GLU A 140 16.55 15.67 -13.02
N PRO A 141 16.24 15.53 -11.71
CA PRO A 141 14.96 15.91 -11.17
C PRO A 141 14.77 17.43 -11.30
N LYS A 142 13.62 17.86 -11.83
CA LYS A 142 13.30 19.29 -11.94
C LYS A 142 13.06 19.92 -10.58
N TYR A 143 13.23 21.24 -10.55
CA TYR A 143 13.00 22.04 -9.35
C TYR A 143 11.61 21.77 -8.75
N ASN A 144 11.57 21.60 -7.43
CA ASN A 144 10.35 21.38 -6.64
C ASN A 144 9.48 20.18 -7.10
N THR A 145 10.11 19.14 -7.66
CA THR A 145 9.45 17.87 -8.00
C THR A 145 10.02 16.75 -7.14
N TYR A 146 9.14 15.91 -6.59
CA TYR A 146 9.48 14.82 -5.67
C TYR A 146 8.88 13.50 -6.16
N PHE A 147 9.67 12.44 -6.09
CA PHE A 147 9.30 11.08 -6.46
C PHE A 147 9.18 10.24 -5.19
N ILE A 148 8.05 9.56 -5.05
CA ILE A 148 7.77 8.67 -3.93
C ILE A 148 7.45 7.29 -4.50
N LEU A 149 8.38 6.36 -4.32
CA LEU A 149 8.29 4.99 -4.78
C LEU A 149 7.85 4.10 -3.62
N ILE A 150 6.71 3.45 -3.76
CA ILE A 150 6.18 2.54 -2.74
C ILE A 150 6.46 1.11 -3.19
N THR A 151 7.11 0.30 -2.35
CA THR A 151 7.43 -1.10 -2.66
C THR A 151 7.10 -2.02 -1.49
N ASN A 152 6.63 -3.21 -1.80
CA ASN A 152 6.43 -4.28 -0.83
C ASN A 152 7.73 -5.03 -0.52
N GLN A 153 8.64 -5.10 -1.50
CA GLN A 153 9.88 -5.84 -1.39
C GLN A 153 11.01 -5.04 -2.04
N ILE A 154 11.77 -4.29 -1.23
CA ILE A 154 12.87 -3.47 -1.73
C ILE A 154 13.96 -4.27 -2.49
N SER A 155 14.07 -5.59 -2.27
CA SER A 155 14.99 -6.44 -3.02
C SER A 155 14.57 -6.68 -4.48
N SER A 156 13.30 -6.46 -4.83
CA SER A 156 12.78 -6.54 -6.21
C SER A 156 13.30 -5.41 -7.10
N LEU A 157 13.58 -4.24 -6.49
CA LEU A 157 14.00 -3.04 -7.21
C LEU A 157 15.46 -3.13 -7.66
N LEU A 158 15.75 -2.54 -8.83
CA LEU A 158 17.10 -2.41 -9.35
C LEU A 158 18.05 -1.74 -8.34
N ALA A 159 19.25 -2.31 -8.18
CA ALA A 159 20.24 -1.77 -7.25
C ALA A 159 20.57 -0.29 -7.51
N THR A 160 20.63 0.10 -8.79
CA THR A 160 20.86 1.46 -9.27
C THR A 160 19.77 2.46 -8.90
N LEU A 161 18.53 1.98 -8.73
CA LEU A 161 17.39 2.79 -8.31
C LEU A 161 17.43 2.96 -6.79
N ARG A 162 17.72 1.88 -6.06
CA ARG A 162 17.87 1.93 -4.59
C ARG A 162 19.01 2.81 -4.12
N SER A 163 20.08 2.93 -4.90
CA SER A 163 21.24 3.77 -4.56
C SER A 163 20.99 5.27 -4.74
N ARG A 164 19.99 5.64 -5.57
CA ARG A 164 19.66 7.04 -5.89
C ARG A 164 18.49 7.61 -5.08
N CYS A 165 17.87 6.81 -4.23
CA CYS A 165 16.73 7.24 -3.41
C CYS A 165 17.03 7.09 -1.93
N LEU A 166 16.52 8.02 -1.12
CA LEU A 166 16.47 7.83 0.32
C LEU A 166 15.47 6.72 0.64
N LYS A 167 15.91 5.71 1.38
CA LYS A 167 15.08 4.55 1.73
C LYS A 167 14.49 4.75 3.12
N PHE A 168 13.19 4.52 3.22
CA PHE A 168 12.43 4.58 4.45
C PHE A 168 11.75 3.23 4.67
N ASN A 169 12.11 2.57 5.77
CA ASN A 169 11.46 1.33 6.21
C ASN A 169 10.18 1.68 6.96
N PHE A 170 9.04 1.38 6.35
CA PHE A 170 7.74 1.50 6.96
C PHE A 170 7.43 0.21 7.70
N GLU A 171 7.41 0.29 9.02
CA GLU A 171 7.25 -0.87 9.88
C GLU A 171 5.77 -1.20 10.10
N LYS A 172 5.53 -2.46 10.46
CA LYS A 172 4.20 -2.88 10.90
C LYS A 172 3.90 -2.20 12.23
N PRO A 173 2.65 -1.79 12.49
CA PRO A 173 2.28 -1.31 13.80
C PRO A 173 2.42 -2.45 14.83
N SER A 174 2.61 -2.07 16.10
CA SER A 174 2.46 -2.99 17.22
C SER A 174 1.05 -3.60 17.26
N PHE A 175 0.85 -4.64 18.06
CA PHE A 175 -0.49 -5.20 18.28
C PHE A 175 -1.49 -4.14 18.77
N GLU A 176 -1.04 -3.22 19.63
CA GLU A 176 -1.87 -2.12 20.13
C GLU A 176 -2.25 -1.15 19.00
N GLY A 177 -1.28 -0.77 18.16
CA GLY A 177 -1.52 0.08 17.00
C GLY A 177 -2.43 -0.59 15.97
N PHE A 178 -2.20 -1.87 15.69
CA PHE A 178 -3.06 -2.67 14.83
C PHE A 178 -4.51 -2.70 15.34
N ASN A 179 -4.71 -3.01 16.64
CA ASN A 179 -6.02 -3.05 17.28
C ASN A 179 -6.76 -1.71 17.13
N LYS A 180 -6.09 -0.60 17.44
CA LYS A 180 -6.65 0.75 17.28
C LYS A 180 -7.04 1.06 15.83
N ILE A 181 -6.23 0.67 14.84
CA ILE A 181 -6.55 0.86 13.41
C ILE A 181 -7.79 0.04 13.03
N LEU A 182 -7.87 -1.22 13.45
CA LEU A 182 -9.02 -2.07 13.13
C LEU A 182 -10.32 -1.56 13.76
N LEU A 183 -10.28 -1.18 15.04
CA LEU A 183 -11.45 -0.62 15.75
C LEU A 183 -11.89 0.74 15.17
N PHE A 184 -10.97 1.53 14.63
CA PHE A 184 -11.32 2.76 13.91
C PHE A 184 -12.15 2.48 12.65
N HIS A 185 -11.83 1.40 11.93
CA HIS A 185 -12.55 1.00 10.72
C HIS A 185 -13.84 0.21 11.02
N ASN A 186 -13.85 -0.58 12.11
CA ASN A 186 -15.01 -1.32 12.56
C ASN A 186 -14.99 -1.49 14.08
N ASP A 187 -15.78 -0.67 14.76
CA ASP A 187 -15.88 -0.59 16.22
C ASP A 187 -16.58 -1.82 16.85
N LYS A 188 -17.17 -2.69 16.03
CA LYS A 188 -17.87 -3.91 16.48
C LYS A 188 -16.96 -5.13 16.61
N LEU A 189 -15.70 -5.03 16.20
CA LEU A 189 -14.74 -6.13 16.27
C LEU A 189 -14.45 -6.52 17.73
N LYS A 190 -14.55 -7.81 18.03
CA LYS A 190 -14.20 -8.36 19.34
C LYS A 190 -12.69 -8.57 19.44
N SER A 191 -12.14 -8.56 20.66
CA SER A 191 -10.71 -8.78 20.92
C SER A 191 -10.17 -10.10 20.32
N GLU A 192 -10.95 -11.18 20.40
CA GLU A 192 -10.62 -12.48 19.83
C GLU A 192 -10.49 -12.42 18.30
N GLU A 193 -11.39 -11.68 17.64
CA GLU A 193 -11.37 -11.50 16.18
C GLU A 193 -10.16 -10.66 15.76
N ILE A 194 -9.82 -9.64 16.53
CA ILE A 194 -8.65 -8.79 16.29
C ILE A 194 -7.36 -9.60 16.44
N SER A 195 -7.26 -10.46 17.47
CA SER A 195 -6.12 -11.36 17.65
C SER A 195 -5.99 -12.33 16.47
N PHE A 196 -7.09 -12.98 16.08
CA PHE A 196 -7.12 -13.87 14.92
C PHE A 196 -6.68 -13.16 13.63
N LEU A 197 -7.21 -11.96 13.38
CA LEU A 197 -6.86 -11.16 12.20
C LEU A 197 -5.41 -10.67 12.24
N PHE A 198 -4.88 -10.33 13.43
CA PHE A 198 -3.48 -9.94 13.58
C PHE A 198 -2.57 -11.07 13.14
N ASP A 199 -2.81 -12.28 13.61
CA ASP A 199 -1.96 -13.42 13.25
C ASP A 199 -2.14 -13.81 11.77
N LEU A 200 -3.40 -13.87 11.29
CA LEU A 200 -3.71 -14.24 9.90
C LEU A 200 -3.13 -13.25 8.89
N SER A 201 -3.18 -11.95 9.19
CA SER A 201 -2.62 -10.89 8.35
C SER A 201 -1.12 -10.66 8.60
N ASN A 202 -0.53 -11.38 9.55
CA ASN A 202 0.84 -11.18 10.03
C ASN A 202 1.09 -9.70 10.41
N GLY A 203 0.17 -9.11 11.17
CA GLY A 203 0.23 -7.73 11.67
C GLY A 203 0.05 -6.65 10.61
N SER A 204 -0.60 -6.95 9.48
CA SER A 204 -0.88 -5.97 8.41
C SER A 204 -2.33 -5.50 8.47
N PRO A 205 -2.61 -4.25 8.91
CA PRO A 205 -4.00 -3.78 9.10
C PRO A 205 -4.82 -3.79 7.81
N GLY A 206 -4.26 -3.32 6.69
CA GLY A 206 -4.97 -3.29 5.41
C GLY A 206 -5.30 -4.70 4.89
N LEU A 207 -4.39 -5.65 5.10
CA LEU A 207 -4.67 -7.05 4.76
C LEU A 207 -5.73 -7.63 5.72
N ALA A 208 -5.68 -7.31 7.00
CA ALA A 208 -6.70 -7.74 7.96
C ALA A 208 -8.09 -7.19 7.61
N LEU A 209 -8.19 -5.94 7.16
CA LEU A 209 -9.45 -5.34 6.71
C LEU A 209 -9.94 -5.98 5.40
N GLU A 210 -9.04 -6.33 4.48
CA GLU A 210 -9.36 -7.10 3.27
C GLU A 210 -9.85 -8.52 3.61
N LEU A 211 -9.24 -9.14 4.62
CA LEU A 211 -9.60 -10.46 5.16
C LEU A 211 -10.83 -10.43 6.07
N PHE A 212 -11.34 -9.26 6.45
CA PHE A 212 -12.50 -9.19 7.31
C PHE A 212 -13.77 -9.38 6.48
N SER A 213 -14.10 -10.63 6.19
CA SER A 213 -15.36 -11.07 5.60
C SER A 213 -15.93 -12.24 6.39
N GLU A 214 -17.26 -12.41 6.37
CA GLU A 214 -17.93 -13.53 7.04
C GLU A 214 -17.43 -14.89 6.50
N ASP A 215 -17.18 -14.97 5.18
CA ASP A 215 -16.71 -16.17 4.48
C ASP A 215 -15.40 -16.75 5.07
N ILE A 216 -14.49 -15.91 5.56
CA ILE A 216 -13.17 -16.36 6.04
C ILE A 216 -13.27 -17.12 7.35
N LYS A 217 -14.20 -16.75 8.24
CA LYS A 217 -14.43 -17.48 9.49
C LYS A 217 -15.01 -18.87 9.24
N ASP A 218 -15.92 -18.97 8.26
CA ASP A 218 -16.52 -20.24 7.86
C ASP A 218 -15.47 -21.17 7.24
N ILE A 219 -14.58 -20.63 6.39
CA ILE A 219 -13.46 -21.39 5.82
C ILE A 219 -12.51 -21.87 6.94
N TYR A 220 -12.15 -20.98 7.88
CA TYR A 220 -11.24 -21.31 8.98
C TYR A 220 -11.82 -22.41 9.88
N SER A 221 -13.07 -22.26 10.33
CA SER A 221 -13.75 -23.27 11.18
C SER A 221 -13.88 -24.62 10.47
N THR A 222 -14.22 -24.62 9.17
CA THR A 222 -14.30 -25.84 8.36
C THR A 222 -12.93 -26.52 8.25
N LEU A 223 -11.84 -25.76 8.04
CA LEU A 223 -10.49 -26.31 8.00
C LEU A 223 -10.07 -26.92 9.35
N LEU A 224 -10.36 -26.25 10.47
CA LEU A 224 -10.06 -26.79 11.81
C LEU A 224 -10.78 -28.11 12.07
N GLU A 225 -12.05 -28.20 11.70
CA GLU A 225 -12.81 -29.45 11.83
C GLU A 225 -12.22 -30.59 10.98
N ILE A 226 -11.82 -30.29 9.74
CA ILE A 226 -11.21 -31.27 8.84
C ILE A 226 -9.88 -31.77 9.42
N LEU A 227 -9.02 -30.85 9.85
CA LEU A 227 -7.68 -31.18 10.35
C LEU A 227 -7.73 -31.91 11.70
N SER A 228 -8.68 -31.59 12.58
CA SER A 228 -8.86 -32.26 13.86
C SER A 228 -9.41 -33.68 13.74
N LYS A 229 -10.39 -33.91 12.83
CA LYS A 229 -11.00 -35.23 12.64
C LYS A 229 -10.12 -36.21 11.86
N LYS A 230 -9.18 -35.71 11.04
CA LYS A 230 -8.30 -36.51 10.16
C LYS A 230 -9.05 -37.45 9.21
N ASP A 231 -10.30 -37.13 8.89
CA ASP A 231 -11.15 -37.93 8.00
C ASP A 231 -10.97 -37.49 6.54
N SER A 232 -10.17 -38.26 5.80
CA SER A 232 -9.71 -37.92 4.45
C SER A 232 -10.80 -37.83 3.37
N LEU A 233 -12.00 -38.39 3.59
CA LEU A 233 -13.07 -38.48 2.59
C LEU A 233 -14.42 -37.92 3.08
N SER A 234 -14.41 -37.09 4.13
CA SER A 234 -15.64 -36.46 4.59
C SER A 234 -16.25 -35.55 3.52
N THR A 235 -17.58 -35.43 3.50
CA THR A 235 -18.31 -34.51 2.62
C THR A 235 -17.82 -33.07 2.72
N LYS A 236 -17.34 -32.66 3.91
CA LYS A 236 -16.72 -31.35 4.14
C LYS A 236 -15.41 -31.17 3.36
N VAL A 237 -14.55 -32.19 3.29
CA VAL A 237 -13.31 -32.16 2.49
C VAL A 237 -13.64 -32.00 1.01
N ILE A 238 -14.62 -32.75 0.51
CA ILE A 238 -15.06 -32.68 -0.89
C ILE A 238 -15.61 -31.29 -1.20
N ASN A 239 -16.54 -30.76 -0.38
CA ASN A 239 -17.13 -29.44 -0.57
C ASN A 239 -16.07 -28.33 -0.53
N LEU A 240 -15.12 -28.40 0.41
CA LEU A 240 -14.05 -27.43 0.51
C LEU A 240 -13.14 -27.49 -0.72
N SER A 241 -12.82 -28.69 -1.21
CA SER A 241 -12.01 -28.85 -2.43
C SER A 241 -12.69 -28.23 -3.66
N THR A 242 -14.01 -28.39 -3.80
CA THR A 242 -14.78 -27.78 -4.89
C THR A 242 -14.79 -26.25 -4.78
N CYS A 243 -14.98 -25.69 -3.57
CA CYS A 243 -14.94 -24.24 -3.37
C CYS A 243 -13.57 -23.66 -3.71
N VAL A 244 -12.50 -24.27 -3.20
CA VAL A 244 -11.13 -23.80 -3.43
C VAL A 244 -10.76 -23.87 -4.91
N SER A 245 -11.26 -24.87 -5.65
CA SER A 245 -11.02 -24.99 -7.09
C SER A 245 -11.60 -23.85 -7.92
N SER A 246 -12.64 -23.17 -7.42
CA SER A 246 -13.28 -22.03 -8.10
C SER A 246 -12.78 -20.67 -7.63
N TYR A 247 -11.77 -20.62 -6.75
CA TYR A 247 -11.25 -19.36 -6.22
C TYR A 247 -10.51 -18.55 -7.27
N SER A 248 -10.71 -17.22 -7.21
CA SER A 248 -9.80 -16.28 -7.87
C SER A 248 -8.40 -16.37 -7.25
N ASN A 249 -7.40 -15.81 -7.93
CA ASN A 249 -6.03 -15.78 -7.40
C ASN A 249 -5.93 -15.12 -6.01
N ASP A 250 -6.77 -14.14 -5.73
CA ASP A 250 -6.75 -13.44 -4.44
C ASP A 250 -7.47 -14.26 -3.36
N GLN A 251 -8.62 -14.86 -3.66
CA GLN A 251 -9.30 -15.81 -2.76
C GLN A 251 -8.40 -17.01 -2.42
N PHE A 252 -7.64 -17.52 -3.40
CA PHE A 252 -6.71 -18.61 -3.18
C PHE A 252 -5.53 -18.22 -2.28
N LYS A 253 -4.98 -17.01 -2.42
CA LYS A 253 -3.94 -16.50 -1.50
C LYS A 253 -4.45 -16.41 -0.06
N ILE A 254 -5.70 -15.96 0.11
CA ILE A 254 -6.36 -15.89 1.42
C ILE A 254 -6.44 -17.30 2.02
N TYR A 255 -6.95 -18.27 1.26
CA TYR A 255 -7.03 -19.66 1.67
C TYR A 255 -5.68 -20.24 2.12
N ILE A 256 -4.61 -20.02 1.35
CA ILE A 256 -3.26 -20.44 1.70
C ILE A 256 -2.75 -19.73 2.97
N SER A 257 -3.13 -18.47 3.17
CA SER A 257 -2.75 -17.71 4.38
C SER A 257 -3.41 -18.31 5.62
N ILE A 258 -4.66 -18.76 5.52
CA ILE A 258 -5.37 -19.48 6.58
C ILE A 258 -4.69 -20.81 6.90
N ILE A 259 -4.33 -21.61 5.88
CA ILE A 259 -3.58 -22.86 6.09
C ILE A 259 -2.25 -22.57 6.79
N LYS A 260 -1.50 -21.58 6.31
CA LYS A 260 -0.22 -21.20 6.90
C LYS A 260 -0.38 -20.79 8.36
N PHE A 261 -1.41 -20.01 8.68
CA PHE A 261 -1.74 -19.63 10.05
C PHE A 261 -2.02 -20.87 10.92
N ILE A 262 -2.89 -21.78 10.46
CA ILE A 262 -3.18 -23.02 11.20
C ILE A 262 -1.90 -23.82 11.49
N LEU A 263 -1.03 -23.97 10.49
CA LEU A 263 0.23 -24.72 10.63
C LEU A 263 1.24 -24.07 11.59
N ILE A 264 1.16 -22.76 11.83
CA ILE A 264 2.06 -22.05 12.76
C ILE A 264 1.50 -22.05 14.19
N THR A 265 0.17 -22.01 14.32
CA THR A 265 -0.50 -21.82 15.62
C THR A 265 -0.86 -23.14 16.31
N ILE A 266 -1.10 -24.21 15.54
CA ILE A 266 -1.61 -25.49 16.05
C ILE A 266 -0.55 -26.60 16.08
N LEU A 267 0.50 -26.51 15.25
CA LEU A 267 1.65 -27.43 15.23
C LEU A 267 2.88 -26.76 15.85
#